data_AF-A0A0Q4BEF9-F1
#
_entry.id   AF-A0A0Q4BEF9-F1
#
_cell.length_a   1.000
_cell.length_b   1.000
_cell.length_c   1.000
_cell.angle_alpha   90.00
_cell.angle_beta   90.00
_cell.angle_gamma   90.00
#
_symmetry.space_group_name_H-M   'P 1'
#
loop_
_entity.id
_entity.type
_entity.pdbx_description
1 polymer ?
#
loop_
_entity_poly.entity_id
_entity_poly.type
_entity_poly.pdbx_seq_one_letter_code
_entity_poly.pdbx_strand_id
1 'polypeptide(L)'
;MRLKFIEDLKEPLVLSHHPLCGRFDEHVFHLGGRKVCRGCATAYPVAIIVLLGLLIFHPLPYDALFILSVAAFVLNLGRFMVKRSIMTDILFNSLLGLSLAAIIASTLTAPSGERTAIAALAVSVFIVFNLIKGYRMFSTCRRCPMSARFPDCTVGPMERENGAIR
;
A
#
# COMPACT_ATOMS: atom_id res chain seq x y z
N MET A 1 -17.34 -6.11 27.45
CA MET A 1 -17.26 -6.56 26.04
C MET A 1 -16.45 -5.59 25.16
N ARG A 2 -15.30 -5.09 25.63
CA ARG A 2 -14.48 -4.05 24.94
C ARG A 2 -13.01 -4.43 24.75
N LEU A 3 -12.58 -5.60 25.26
CA LEU A 3 -11.18 -6.06 25.22
C LEU A 3 -10.88 -7.06 24.09
N LYS A 4 -11.85 -7.92 23.71
CA LYS A 4 -11.66 -8.88 22.62
C LYS A 4 -11.41 -8.24 21.25
N PHE A 5 -12.02 -7.09 20.97
CA PHE A 5 -11.83 -6.40 19.69
C PHE A 5 -10.37 -5.95 19.48
N ILE A 6 -9.64 -5.65 20.57
CA ILE A 6 -8.23 -5.25 20.54
C ILE A 6 -7.31 -6.47 20.37
N GLU A 7 -7.74 -7.65 20.83
CA GLU A 7 -7.02 -8.91 20.67
C GLU A 7 -7.19 -9.50 19.27
N ASP A 8 -8.38 -9.38 18.66
CA ASP A 8 -8.61 -9.78 17.26
C ASP A 8 -7.92 -8.82 16.26
N LEU A 9 -7.52 -7.62 16.70
CA LEU A 9 -6.63 -6.71 15.96
C LEU A 9 -5.14 -7.15 16.02
N LYS A 10 -4.78 -8.17 16.80
CA LYS A 10 -3.44 -8.80 16.74
C LYS A 10 -3.31 -9.76 15.56
N GLU A 11 -4.42 -10.27 15.05
CA GLU A 11 -4.39 -11.03 13.82
C GLU A 11 -4.28 -10.04 12.65
N PRO A 12 -3.21 -10.16 11.86
CA PRO A 12 -2.95 -9.16 10.86
C PRO A 12 -4.03 -9.29 9.77
N LEU A 13 -4.91 -8.27 9.65
CA LEU A 13 -5.84 -7.99 8.54
C LEU A 13 -5.52 -8.89 7.35
N VAL A 14 -6.27 -9.97 7.09
CA VAL A 14 -6.17 -11.08 6.08
C VAL A 14 -5.07 -11.01 4.98
N LEU A 15 -4.62 -9.84 4.54
CA LEU A 15 -3.42 -9.54 3.76
C LEU A 15 -2.10 -9.35 4.53
N SER A 16 -2.10 -9.32 5.87
CA SER A 16 -0.97 -8.86 6.68
C SER A 16 -0.18 -9.95 7.40
N HIS A 17 -0.52 -11.23 7.18
CA HIS A 17 0.38 -12.33 7.56
C HIS A 17 1.71 -12.30 6.78
N HIS A 18 1.72 -11.76 5.55
CA HIS A 18 2.94 -11.64 4.73
C HIS A 18 3.97 -10.61 5.21
N PRO A 19 3.61 -9.37 5.64
CA PRO A 19 4.56 -8.44 6.27
C PRO A 19 5.15 -8.93 7.60
N LEU A 20 4.61 -9.99 8.20
CA LEU A 20 5.19 -10.57 9.42
C LEU A 20 6.35 -11.55 9.14
N CYS A 21 6.40 -12.14 7.94
CA CYS A 21 7.48 -13.04 7.54
C CYS A 21 8.81 -12.29 7.37
N GLY A 22 9.92 -12.85 7.88
CA GLY A 22 11.25 -12.23 7.80
C GLY A 22 11.74 -11.91 6.37
N ARG A 23 11.19 -12.56 5.34
CA ARG A 23 11.47 -12.23 3.92
C ARG A 23 10.92 -10.87 3.48
N PHE A 24 9.96 -10.32 4.21
CA PHE A 24 9.38 -9.01 3.97
C PHE A 24 9.78 -8.00 5.06
N ASP A 25 10.81 -8.29 5.86
CA ASP A 25 11.20 -7.39 6.97
C ASP A 25 11.65 -6.02 6.47
N GLU A 26 12.24 -5.96 5.27
CA GLU A 26 12.57 -4.70 4.62
C GLU A 26 11.31 -3.88 4.24
N HIS A 27 10.12 -4.48 4.18
CA HIS A 27 8.87 -3.82 3.77
C HIS A 27 8.04 -3.30 4.95
N VAL A 28 8.52 -3.46 6.18
CA VAL A 28 7.81 -3.04 7.39
C VAL A 28 8.61 -2.02 8.20
N PHE A 29 7.88 -1.22 8.97
CA PHE A 29 8.42 -0.45 10.07
C PHE A 29 8.12 -1.15 11.39
N HIS A 30 9.05 -1.05 12.34
CA HIS A 30 8.86 -1.55 13.70
C HIS A 30 8.45 -0.38 14.61
N LEU A 31 7.17 -0.29 14.95
CA LEU A 31 6.62 0.79 15.78
C LEU A 31 6.07 0.19 17.08
N GLY A 32 6.70 0.50 18.22
CA GLY A 32 6.24 0.04 19.55
C GLY A 32 6.13 -1.49 19.66
N GLY A 33 7.05 -2.24 19.04
CA GLY A 33 7.03 -3.71 19.02
C GLY A 33 6.05 -4.34 18.01
N ARG A 34 5.39 -3.53 17.17
CA ARG A 34 4.48 -4.01 16.11
C ARG A 34 5.09 -3.74 14.72
N LYS A 35 4.93 -4.70 13.80
CA LYS A 35 5.31 -4.55 12.39
C LYS A 35 4.17 -3.88 11.62
N VAL A 36 4.45 -2.78 10.93
CA VAL A 36 3.48 -2.05 10.10
C VAL A 36 4.00 -1.98 8.67
N CYS A 37 3.16 -2.26 7.66
CA CYS A 37 3.54 -2.13 6.26
C CYS A 37 3.99 -0.69 5.95
N ARG A 38 5.23 -0.53 5.50
CA ARG A 38 5.82 0.77 5.13
C ARG A 38 5.00 1.49 4.06
N GLY A 39 4.41 0.72 3.14
CA GLY A 39 3.47 1.22 2.13
C GLY A 39 2.24 1.90 2.74
N CYS A 40 1.50 1.18 3.57
CA CYS A 40 0.27 1.69 4.19
C CYS A 40 0.57 2.81 5.20
N ALA A 41 1.63 2.66 5.99
CA ALA A 41 2.05 3.65 6.99
C ALA A 41 2.42 5.01 6.38
N THR A 42 2.74 5.07 5.08
CA THR A 42 3.09 6.32 4.40
C THR A 42 1.96 6.79 3.49
N ALA A 43 1.41 5.92 2.65
CA ALA A 43 0.37 6.29 1.69
C ALA A 43 -0.95 6.73 2.36
N TYR A 44 -1.39 6.07 3.44
CA TYR A 44 -2.69 6.37 4.05
C TYR A 44 -2.70 7.71 4.80
N PRO A 45 -1.71 8.03 5.66
CA PRO A 45 -1.67 9.35 6.30
C PRO A 45 -1.60 10.48 5.26
N VAL A 46 -0.79 10.31 4.22
CA VAL A 46 -0.70 11.29 3.12
C VAL A 46 -2.04 11.45 2.42
N ALA A 47 -2.70 10.35 2.05
CA ALA A 47 -4.01 10.41 1.40
C ALA A 47 -5.06 11.12 2.26
N ILE A 48 -5.10 10.83 3.57
CA ILE A 48 -6.06 11.46 4.50
C ILE A 48 -5.78 12.97 4.61
N ILE A 49 -4.54 13.36 4.87
CA ILE A 49 -4.17 14.78 5.04
C ILE A 49 -4.47 15.57 3.76
N VAL A 50 -4.07 15.04 2.60
CA VAL A 50 -4.30 15.67 1.31
C VAL A 50 -5.79 15.75 0.99
N LEU A 51 -6.54 14.66 1.20
CA LEU A 51 -7.98 14.63 0.92
C LEU A 51 -8.72 15.69 1.76
N LEU A 52 -8.42 15.77 3.06
CA LEU A 52 -8.99 16.80 3.92
C LEU A 52 -8.64 18.20 3.43
N GLY A 53 -7.38 18.45 3.06
CA GLY A 53 -6.98 19.74 2.49
C GLY A 53 -7.74 20.09 1.20
N LEU A 54 -7.86 19.14 0.27
CA LEU A 54 -8.57 19.33 -0.99
C LEU A 54 -10.08 19.60 -0.77
N LEU A 55 -10.70 18.92 0.19
CA LEU A 55 -12.13 19.09 0.50
C LEU A 55 -12.43 20.32 1.35
N ILE A 56 -11.50 20.78 2.21
CA ILE A 56 -11.73 21.97 3.04
C ILE A 56 -11.50 23.25 2.24
N PHE A 57 -10.42 23.31 1.47
CA PHE A 57 -10.01 24.53 0.77
C PHE A 57 -10.55 24.63 -0.66
N HIS A 58 -11.03 23.52 -1.23
CA HIS A 58 -11.51 23.44 -2.62
C HIS A 58 -10.62 24.19 -3.64
N PRO A 59 -9.29 23.97 -3.66
CA PRO A 59 -8.38 24.81 -4.43
C PRO A 59 -8.47 24.58 -5.95
N LEU A 60 -9.09 23.48 -6.38
CA LEU A 60 -9.09 23.01 -7.76
C LEU A 60 -10.47 22.48 -8.17
N PRO A 61 -10.87 22.65 -9.44
CA PRO A 61 -12.05 22.01 -10.01
C PRO A 61 -11.84 20.48 -10.19
N TYR A 62 -12.93 19.73 -10.40
CA TYR A 62 -12.92 18.27 -10.39
C TYR A 62 -12.08 17.65 -11.52
N ASP A 63 -12.01 18.30 -12.67
CA ASP A 63 -11.22 17.92 -13.85
C ASP A 63 -9.72 18.09 -13.60
N ALA A 64 -9.32 19.21 -12.98
CA ALA A 64 -7.95 19.43 -12.54
C ALA A 64 -7.53 18.39 -11.46
N LEU A 65 -8.43 18.05 -10.53
CA LEU A 65 -8.20 16.99 -9.56
C LEU A 65 -8.04 15.61 -10.23
N PHE A 66 -8.84 15.33 -11.27
CA PHE A 66 -8.71 14.11 -12.05
C PHE A 66 -7.34 14.04 -12.73
N ILE A 67 -6.93 15.10 -13.43
CA ILE A 67 -5.62 15.19 -14.09
C ILE A 67 -4.47 15.03 -13.08
N LEU A 68 -4.56 15.70 -11.93
CA LEU A 68 -3.60 15.58 -10.83
C LEU A 68 -3.50 14.13 -10.34
N SER A 69 -4.64 13.44 -10.21
CA SER A 69 -4.67 12.04 -9.77
C SER A 69 -3.94 11.11 -10.75
N VAL A 70 -4.15 11.30 -12.05
CA VAL A 70 -3.54 10.51 -13.12
C VAL A 70 -2.05 10.82 -13.19
N ALA A 71 -1.66 12.09 -13.19
CA ALA A 71 -0.26 12.52 -13.22
C ALA A 71 0.52 11.97 -12.02
N ALA A 72 -0.01 12.11 -10.81
CA ALA A 72 0.61 11.56 -9.60
C ALA A 72 0.73 10.03 -9.66
N PHE A 73 -0.28 9.34 -10.21
CA PHE A 73 -0.22 7.88 -10.39
C PHE A 73 0.87 7.47 -11.37
N VAL A 74 0.96 8.13 -12.53
CA VAL A 74 1.98 7.88 -13.56
C VAL A 74 3.38 8.10 -13.00
N LEU A 75 3.60 9.21 -12.28
CA LEU A 75 4.86 9.46 -11.58
C LEU A 75 5.17 8.38 -10.55
N ASN A 76 4.15 7.87 -9.84
CA ASN A 76 4.30 6.74 -8.93
C ASN A 76 4.73 5.43 -9.63
N LEU A 77 4.39 5.22 -10.92
CA LEU A 77 4.88 4.07 -11.68
C LEU A 77 6.40 4.10 -11.90
N GLY A 78 7.03 5.28 -11.82
CA GLY A 78 8.49 5.45 -11.83
C GLY A 78 9.20 4.64 -10.74
N ARG A 79 8.49 4.22 -9.68
CA ARG A 79 9.02 3.33 -8.63
C ARG A 79 9.60 2.01 -9.15
N PHE A 80 9.21 1.57 -10.34
CA PHE A 80 9.72 0.33 -10.93
C PHE A 80 11.09 0.50 -11.60
N MET A 81 11.51 1.74 -11.87
CA MET A 81 12.78 2.05 -12.51
C MET A 81 13.87 2.46 -11.50
N VAL A 82 13.48 2.81 -10.28
CA VAL A 82 14.38 3.38 -9.26
C VAL A 82 14.81 2.30 -8.26
N LYS A 83 16.08 2.34 -7.86
CA LYS A 83 16.59 1.49 -6.77
C LYS A 83 15.85 1.78 -5.47
N ARG A 84 15.47 0.70 -4.78
CA ARG A 84 14.65 0.79 -3.59
C ARG A 84 15.45 1.31 -2.40
N SER A 85 14.93 2.35 -1.76
CA SER A 85 15.46 2.95 -0.53
C SER A 85 14.30 3.45 0.33
N ILE A 86 14.55 3.77 1.60
CA ILE A 86 13.50 4.31 2.49
C ILE A 86 12.93 5.60 1.91
N MET A 87 13.80 6.50 1.43
CA MET A 87 13.40 7.79 0.85
C MET A 87 12.55 7.62 -0.42
N THR A 88 12.96 6.74 -1.33
CA THR A 88 12.20 6.49 -2.57
C THR A 88 10.86 5.85 -2.27
N ASP A 89 10.80 4.90 -1.33
CA ASP A 89 9.53 4.31 -0.91
C ASP A 89 8.58 5.36 -0.30
N ILE A 90 9.08 6.26 0.56
CA ILE A 90 8.27 7.37 1.10
C ILE A 90 7.76 8.26 -0.04
N LEU A 91 8.63 8.72 -0.94
CA LEU A 91 8.25 9.59 -2.07
C LEU A 91 7.16 8.96 -2.94
N PHE A 92 7.37 7.72 -3.39
CA PHE A 92 6.40 7.05 -4.27
C PHE A 92 5.10 6.70 -3.54
N ASN A 93 5.15 6.34 -2.26
CA ASN A 93 3.93 6.10 -1.50
C ASN A 93 3.17 7.42 -1.22
N SER A 94 3.87 8.55 -1.06
CA SER A 94 3.24 9.87 -0.99
C SER A 94 2.56 10.25 -2.30
N LEU A 95 3.20 9.99 -3.45
CA LEU A 95 2.58 10.18 -4.77
C LEU A 95 1.33 9.30 -4.95
N LEU A 96 1.37 8.05 -4.48
CA LEU A 96 0.22 7.17 -4.47
C LEU A 96 -0.91 7.71 -3.56
N GLY A 97 -0.56 8.21 -2.38
CA GLY A 97 -1.51 8.84 -1.46
C GLY A 97 -2.16 10.09 -2.03
N LEU A 98 -1.37 10.97 -2.67
CA LEU A 98 -1.83 12.15 -3.40
C LEU A 98 -2.79 11.77 -4.54
N SER A 99 -2.41 10.77 -5.35
CA SER A 99 -3.25 10.27 -6.43
C SER A 99 -4.60 9.77 -5.91
N LEU A 100 -4.59 8.97 -4.83
CA LEU A 100 -5.80 8.45 -4.20
C LEU A 100 -6.69 9.58 -3.63
N ALA A 101 -6.10 10.55 -2.95
CA ALA A 101 -6.84 11.70 -2.43
C ALA A 101 -7.48 12.52 -3.55
N ALA A 102 -6.72 12.81 -4.61
CA ALA A 102 -7.19 13.61 -5.74
C ALA A 102 -8.31 12.91 -6.52
N ILE A 103 -8.24 11.59 -6.76
CA ILE A 103 -9.32 10.88 -7.46
C ILE A 103 -10.60 10.77 -6.62
N ILE A 104 -10.48 10.60 -5.30
CA ILE A 104 -11.63 10.62 -4.39
C ILE A 104 -12.27 12.02 -4.39
N ALA A 105 -11.46 13.07 -4.23
CA ALA A 105 -11.94 14.45 -4.25
C ALA A 105 -12.62 14.80 -5.59
N SER A 106 -11.98 14.45 -6.71
CA SER A 106 -12.54 14.61 -8.07
C SER A 106 -13.89 13.91 -8.20
N THR A 107 -14.00 12.65 -7.74
CA THR A 107 -15.26 11.91 -7.78
C THR A 107 -16.34 12.60 -6.94
N LEU A 108 -16.01 13.04 -5.72
CA LEU A 108 -16.99 13.67 -4.83
C LEU A 108 -17.50 15.03 -5.34
N THR A 109 -16.66 15.79 -6.05
CA THR A 109 -17.00 17.11 -6.58
C THR A 109 -17.53 17.08 -8.03
N ALA A 110 -17.37 15.95 -8.74
CA ALA A 110 -17.87 15.79 -10.11
C ALA A 110 -19.41 15.85 -10.18
N PRO A 111 -19.97 16.34 -11.31
CA PRO A 111 -21.39 16.25 -11.63
C PRO A 111 -21.89 14.79 -11.64
N SER A 112 -23.17 14.58 -11.37
CA SER A 112 -23.77 13.24 -11.21
C SER A 112 -23.56 12.32 -12.42
N GLY A 113 -23.58 12.86 -13.63
CA GLY A 113 -23.39 12.09 -14.87
C GLY A 113 -21.98 11.52 -15.06
N GLU A 114 -20.95 12.21 -14.56
CA GLU A 114 -19.55 11.80 -14.74
C GLU A 114 -19.02 11.03 -13.53
N ARG A 115 -19.63 11.23 -12.36
CA ARG A 115 -19.20 10.65 -11.08
C ARG A 115 -19.06 9.13 -11.13
N THR A 116 -20.02 8.44 -11.76
CA THR A 116 -20.02 6.98 -11.90
C THR A 116 -18.90 6.49 -12.81
N ALA A 117 -18.61 7.20 -13.91
CA ALA A 117 -17.53 6.86 -14.83
C ALA A 117 -16.16 7.02 -14.16
N ILE A 118 -15.92 8.15 -13.47
CA ILE A 118 -14.68 8.40 -12.74
C ILE A 118 -14.47 7.35 -11.65
N ALA A 119 -15.52 7.06 -10.86
CA ALA A 119 -15.47 6.04 -9.81
C ALA A 119 -15.17 4.64 -10.38
N ALA A 120 -15.86 4.23 -11.46
CA ALA A 120 -15.65 2.94 -12.09
C ALA A 120 -14.23 2.79 -12.64
N LEU A 121 -13.68 3.85 -13.26
CA LEU A 121 -12.29 3.87 -13.72
C LEU A 121 -11.32 3.74 -12.54
N ALA A 122 -11.51 4.53 -11.48
CA ALA A 122 -10.67 4.50 -10.29
C ALA A 122 -10.65 3.12 -9.63
N VAL A 123 -11.83 2.50 -9.47
CA VAL A 123 -11.98 1.14 -8.92
C VAL A 123 -11.29 0.12 -9.84
N SER A 124 -11.46 0.23 -11.15
CA SER A 124 -10.83 -0.69 -12.11
C SER A 124 -9.30 -0.62 -12.04
N VAL A 125 -8.73 0.58 -12.05
CA VAL A 125 -7.28 0.80 -11.90
C VAL A 125 -6.80 0.28 -10.55
N PHE A 126 -7.54 0.53 -9.46
CA PHE A 126 -7.22 0.01 -8.13
C PHE A 126 -7.18 -1.52 -8.11
N ILE A 127 -8.16 -2.20 -8.70
CA ILE A 127 -8.20 -3.66 -8.79
C ILE A 127 -6.97 -4.17 -9.55
N VAL A 128 -6.72 -3.65 -10.76
CA VAL A 128 -5.57 -4.07 -11.59
C VAL A 128 -4.25 -3.85 -10.86
N PHE A 129 -4.07 -2.70 -10.23
CA PHE A 129 -2.85 -2.38 -9.49
C PHE A 129 -2.62 -3.32 -8.30
N ASN A 130 -3.67 -3.63 -7.53
CA ASN A 130 -3.59 -4.58 -6.42
C ASN A 130 -3.35 -6.01 -6.89
N LEU A 131 -3.93 -6.42 -8.02
CA LEU A 131 -3.67 -7.73 -8.63
C LEU A 131 -2.19 -7.86 -9.05
N ILE A 132 -1.62 -6.85 -9.71
CA ILE A 132 -0.21 -6.85 -10.10
C ILE A 132 0.70 -6.92 -8.86
N LYS A 133 0.42 -6.11 -7.84
CA LYS A 133 1.17 -6.13 -6.57
C LYS A 133 1.05 -7.48 -5.86
N GLY A 134 -0.16 -8.01 -5.77
CA GLY A 134 -0.45 -9.30 -5.18
C GLY A 134 0.28 -10.42 -5.89
N TYR A 135 0.23 -10.45 -7.23
CA TYR A 135 0.94 -11.44 -8.04
C TYR A 135 2.45 -11.43 -7.78
N ARG A 136 3.08 -10.26 -7.72
CA ARG A 136 4.51 -10.16 -7.39
C ARG A 136 4.81 -10.70 -5.98
N MET A 137 4.00 -10.34 -4.99
CA MET A 137 4.13 -10.85 -3.64
C MET A 137 4.01 -12.39 -3.60
N PHE A 138 3.01 -12.96 -4.26
CA PHE A 138 2.82 -14.40 -4.33
C PHE A 138 3.94 -15.09 -5.12
N SER A 139 4.50 -14.44 -6.14
CA SER A 139 5.64 -14.99 -6.89
C SER A 139 6.89 -15.16 -6.01
N THR A 140 7.15 -14.19 -5.11
CA THR A 140 8.21 -14.31 -4.11
C THR A 140 7.91 -15.42 -3.11
N CYS A 141 6.64 -15.53 -2.68
CA CYS A 141 6.21 -16.57 -1.74
C CYS A 141 6.41 -17.97 -2.33
N ARG A 142 5.99 -18.23 -3.57
CA ARG A 142 6.11 -19.55 -4.23
C ARG A 142 7.56 -20.01 -4.41
N ARG A 143 8.54 -19.10 -4.38
CA ARG A 143 9.97 -19.42 -4.43
C ARG A 143 10.56 -19.76 -3.05
N CYS A 144 9.77 -19.65 -1.98
CA CYS A 144 10.20 -20.00 -0.63
C CYS A 144 10.07 -21.53 -0.41
N PRO A 145 11.12 -22.21 0.11
CA PRO A 145 11.05 -23.63 0.46
C PRO A 145 9.94 -23.95 1.46
N MET A 146 9.61 -22.99 2.34
CA MET A 146 8.58 -23.14 3.37
C MET A 146 7.16 -22.77 2.89
N SER A 147 6.98 -22.43 1.60
CA SER A 147 5.70 -21.96 1.07
C SER A 147 4.57 -23.00 1.15
N ALA A 148 4.89 -24.29 1.14
CA ALA A 148 3.93 -25.38 1.30
C ALA A 148 3.29 -25.42 2.70
N ARG A 149 3.89 -24.77 3.70
CA ARG A 149 3.36 -24.67 5.07
C ARG A 149 2.57 -23.40 5.30
N PHE A 150 2.21 -22.65 4.26
CA PHE A 150 1.36 -21.47 4.41
C PHE A 150 -0.03 -21.86 4.98
N PRO A 151 -0.57 -21.16 6.00
CA PRO A 151 -0.11 -19.89 6.58
C PRO A 151 0.92 -19.99 7.72
N ASP A 152 1.24 -21.19 8.20
CA ASP A 152 2.13 -21.46 9.33
C ASP A 152 3.63 -21.22 9.06
N CYS A 153 3.97 -20.68 7.89
CA CYS A 153 5.35 -20.31 7.54
C CYS A 153 5.80 -19.00 8.22
N THR A 154 5.70 -18.92 9.55
CA THR A 154 6.23 -17.83 10.36
C THR A 154 7.67 -18.12 10.71
N VAL A 155 8.60 -17.84 9.80
CA VAL A 155 10.02 -17.88 10.16
C VAL A 155 10.29 -16.63 10.97
N GLY A 156 10.70 -16.81 12.23
CA GLY A 156 11.49 -15.82 12.98
C GLY A 156 12.72 -15.37 12.17
N PRO A 157 13.59 -14.49 12.72
CA PRO A 157 14.76 -14.03 11.97
C PRO A 157 15.50 -15.23 11.37
N MET A 158 15.78 -15.20 10.06
CA MET A 158 16.56 -16.27 9.43
C MET A 158 17.86 -16.40 10.23
N GLU A 159 18.06 -17.52 10.91
CA GLU A 159 19.39 -17.90 11.36
C GLU A 159 20.26 -17.84 10.11
N ARG A 160 21.28 -16.97 10.13
CA ARG A 160 22.31 -16.97 9.10
C ARG A 160 22.81 -18.40 9.01
N GLU A 161 22.74 -18.97 7.82
CA GLU A 161 23.30 -20.27 7.50
C GLU A 161 24.83 -20.20 7.62
N ASN A 162 25.34 -20.14 8.85
CA ASN A 162 26.76 -20.26 9.20
C ASN A 162 27.12 -21.75 9.23
N GLY A 163 26.93 -22.43 8.10
CA GLY A 163 27.06 -23.89 8.04
C GLY A 163 27.64 -24.44 6.74
N ALA A 164 28.21 -23.62 5.86
CA ALA A 164 28.80 -24.12 4.62
C ALA A 164 29.97 -23.25 4.10
N ILE A 165 31.04 -23.13 4.88
CA ILE A 165 32.39 -23.05 4.31
C ILE A 165 33.26 -23.97 5.18
N ARG A 166 33.57 -25.15 4.63
CA ARG A 166 34.74 -25.95 5.03
C ARG A 166 36.00 -25.26 4.55
#